data_AF-A0A061SCA6-F1
#
_entry.id   AF-A0A061SCA6-F1
#
_cell.length_a   1.000
_cell.length_b   1.000
_cell.length_c   1.000
_cell.angle_alpha   90.00
_cell.angle_beta   90.00
_cell.angle_gamma   90.00
#
_symmetry.space_group_name_H-M   'P 1'
#
loop_
_entity.id
_entity.type
_entity.pdbx_description
1 polymer ?
#
loop_
_entity_poly.entity_id
_entity_poly.type
_entity_poly.pdbx_seq_one_letter_code
_entity_poly.pdbx_strand_id
1 'polypeptide(L)'
;MGWAYGQEGWAAIAALAPLALEAAGAGDAVARKLVAEAAAGLLTSASAAAKAAGLLDSGEPFPLVLSGSLLSRESSLCAAVVEGIHKQMPLASVIFPSVDAAIGAALLAIANRDDLGP
;
A
#
# COMPACT_ATOMS: atom_id res chain seq x y z
N MET A 1 -12.45 -7.29 -6.12
CA MET A 1 -11.12 -7.12 -6.74
C MET A 1 -10.96 -7.91 -8.06
N GLY A 2 -12.02 -8.07 -8.88
CA GLY A 2 -11.95 -8.84 -10.13
C GLY A 2 -11.76 -8.00 -11.41
N TRP A 3 -11.94 -6.69 -11.33
CA TRP A 3 -12.06 -5.84 -12.54
C TRP A 3 -10.72 -5.39 -13.14
N ALA A 4 -9.62 -5.37 -12.37
CA ALA A 4 -8.29 -5.01 -12.89
C ALA A 4 -7.44 -6.22 -13.32
N TYR A 5 -7.67 -7.38 -12.70
CA TYR A 5 -6.83 -8.59 -12.89
C TYR A 5 -7.49 -9.70 -13.72
N GLY A 6 -8.75 -9.53 -14.15
CA GLY A 6 -9.47 -10.52 -14.96
C GLY A 6 -9.19 -10.46 -16.46
N GLN A 7 -8.46 -9.45 -16.94
CA GLN A 7 -8.02 -9.34 -18.33
C GLN A 7 -6.61 -9.90 -18.43
N GLU A 8 -6.41 -10.97 -19.20
CA GLU A 8 -5.17 -11.77 -19.29
C GLU A 8 -3.88 -10.94 -19.46
N GLY A 9 -3.95 -9.74 -20.06
CA GLY A 9 -2.80 -8.85 -20.25
C GLY A 9 -2.33 -8.07 -19.02
N TRP A 10 -3.23 -7.69 -18.10
CA TRP A 10 -2.86 -6.80 -16.98
C TRP A 10 -2.11 -7.56 -15.88
N ALA A 11 -2.49 -8.80 -15.61
CA ALA A 11 -1.75 -9.68 -14.70
C ALA A 11 -0.34 -9.95 -15.22
N ALA A 12 -0.18 -10.16 -16.53
CA ALA A 12 1.12 -10.36 -17.16
C ALA A 12 2.02 -9.12 -17.02
N ILE A 13 1.46 -7.91 -17.19
CA ILE A 13 2.21 -6.65 -16.98
C ILE A 13 2.56 -6.46 -15.50
N ALA A 14 1.62 -6.71 -14.59
CA ALA A 14 1.86 -6.59 -13.15
C ALA A 14 2.96 -7.55 -12.66
N ALA A 15 3.06 -8.74 -13.27
CA ALA A 15 4.11 -9.70 -12.98
C ALA A 15 5.52 -9.20 -13.33
N LEU A 16 5.66 -8.11 -14.11
CA LEU A 16 6.94 -7.46 -14.40
C LEU A 16 7.39 -6.47 -13.30
N ALA A 17 6.53 -6.15 -12.32
CA ALA A 17 6.88 -5.20 -11.27
C ALA A 17 8.13 -5.61 -10.45
N PRO A 18 8.35 -6.89 -10.08
CA PRO A 18 9.58 -7.32 -9.41
C PRO A 18 10.83 -7.01 -10.26
N LEU A 19 10.77 -7.25 -11.57
CA LEU A 19 11.88 -6.97 -12.49
C LEU A 19 12.23 -5.49 -12.52
N ALA A 20 11.23 -4.60 -12.47
CA ALA A 20 11.47 -3.17 -12.38
C ALA A 20 12.15 -2.77 -11.06
N LEU A 21 11.79 -3.41 -9.95
CA LEU A 21 12.45 -3.17 -8.65
C LEU A 21 13.89 -3.67 -8.64
N GLU A 22 14.15 -4.85 -9.21
CA GLU A 22 15.49 -5.43 -9.36
C GLU A 22 16.38 -4.52 -10.22
N ALA A 23 15.90 -4.09 -11.38
CA ALA A 23 16.62 -3.17 -12.26
C ALA A 23 16.95 -1.83 -11.57
N ALA A 24 15.99 -1.29 -10.80
CA ALA A 24 16.21 -0.08 -10.02
C ALA A 24 17.30 -0.27 -8.95
N GLY A 25 17.30 -1.44 -8.28
CA GLY A 25 18.34 -1.85 -7.32
C GLY A 25 19.72 -1.99 -7.97
N ALA A 26 19.78 -2.52 -9.20
CA ALA A 26 21.01 -2.67 -9.98
C ALA A 26 21.55 -1.34 -10.55
N GLY A 27 20.82 -0.23 -10.41
CA GLY A 27 21.30 1.09 -10.84
C GLY A 27 20.67 1.64 -12.11
N ASP A 28 19.72 0.94 -12.72
CA ASP A 28 19.07 1.40 -13.93
C ASP A 28 18.29 2.71 -13.67
N ALA A 29 18.61 3.75 -14.43
CA ALA A 29 18.07 5.09 -14.22
C ALA A 29 16.57 5.18 -14.56
N VAL A 30 16.11 4.44 -15.57
CA VAL A 30 14.71 4.43 -15.99
C VAL A 30 13.87 3.71 -14.94
N ALA A 31 14.33 2.55 -14.48
CA ALA A 31 13.68 1.78 -13.44
C ALA A 31 13.61 2.56 -12.11
N ARG A 32 14.70 3.23 -11.71
CA ARG A 32 14.69 4.11 -10.53
C ARG A 32 13.67 5.24 -10.64
N LYS A 33 13.59 5.87 -11.81
CA LYS A 33 12.59 6.91 -12.08
C LYS A 33 11.17 6.34 -11.96
N LEU A 34 10.92 5.17 -12.54
CA LEU A 34 9.62 4.50 -12.46
C LEU A 34 9.21 4.19 -11.02
N VAL A 35 10.14 3.69 -10.19
CA VAL A 35 9.89 3.41 -8.77
C VAL A 35 9.59 4.70 -8.00
N ALA A 36 10.31 5.79 -8.28
CA ALA A 36 10.07 7.08 -7.65
C ALA A 36 8.69 7.67 -8.03
N GLU A 37 8.31 7.57 -9.31
CA GLU A 37 7.00 8.01 -9.79
C GLU A 37 5.87 7.17 -9.17
N ALA A 38 6.05 5.84 -9.07
CA ALA A 38 5.11 4.97 -8.39
C ALA A 38 4.95 5.35 -6.91
N ALA A 39 6.05 5.57 -6.19
CA ALA A 39 6.02 6.01 -4.80
C ALA A 39 5.28 7.36 -4.64
N ALA A 40 5.55 8.34 -5.51
CA ALA A 40 4.89 9.63 -5.50
C ALA A 40 3.37 9.50 -5.74
N GLY A 41 2.95 8.63 -6.66
CA GLY A 41 1.55 8.32 -6.90
C GLY A 41 0.87 7.75 -5.65
N LEU A 42 1.49 6.75 -5.00
CA LEU A 42 0.98 6.17 -3.76
C LEU A 42 0.86 7.20 -2.64
N LEU A 43 1.87 8.05 -2.46
CA LEU A 43 1.88 9.10 -1.44
C LEU A 43 0.76 10.12 -1.67
N THR A 44 0.53 10.49 -2.93
CA THR A 44 -0.55 11.40 -3.32
C THR A 44 -1.90 10.80 -2.93
N SER A 45 -2.14 9.54 -3.29
CA SER A 45 -3.39 8.85 -2.95
C SER A 45 -3.57 8.69 -1.44
N ALA A 46 -2.51 8.31 -0.72
CA ALA A 46 -2.55 8.11 0.73
C ALA A 46 -2.84 9.43 1.47
N SER A 47 -2.15 10.52 1.10
CA SER A 47 -2.35 11.84 1.69
C SER A 47 -3.76 12.37 1.42
N ALA A 48 -4.27 12.21 0.20
CA ALA A 48 -5.63 12.58 -0.14
C ALA A 48 -6.67 11.80 0.69
N ALA A 49 -6.48 10.49 0.86
CA ALA A 49 -7.36 9.66 1.68
C ALA A 49 -7.29 10.03 3.16
N ALA A 50 -6.10 10.25 3.72
CA ALA A 50 -5.92 10.67 5.11
C ALA A 50 -6.58 12.03 5.37
N LYS A 51 -6.46 12.98 4.43
CA LYS A 51 -7.15 14.26 4.49
C LYS A 51 -8.67 14.09 4.47
N ALA A 52 -9.19 13.31 3.52
CA ALA A 52 -10.63 13.07 3.40
C ALA A 52 -11.23 12.40 4.65
N ALA A 53 -10.44 11.57 5.35
CA ALA A 53 -10.81 10.96 6.62
C ALA A 53 -10.62 11.88 7.83
N GLY A 54 -10.18 13.14 7.66
CA GLY A 54 -9.92 14.08 8.75
C GLY A 54 -8.69 13.77 9.59
N LEU A 55 -7.88 12.78 9.21
CA LEU A 55 -6.73 12.33 9.99
C LEU A 55 -5.61 13.36 10.02
N LEU A 56 -5.38 14.06 8.91
CA LEU A 56 -4.34 15.11 8.84
C LEU A 56 -4.70 16.36 9.66
N ASP A 57 -6.00 16.68 9.75
CA ASP A 57 -6.48 17.88 10.46
C ASP A 57 -6.67 17.62 11.96
N SER A 58 -6.71 16.35 12.38
CA SER A 58 -6.88 15.96 13.79
C SER A 58 -5.72 16.42 14.70
N GLY A 59 -4.52 16.58 14.13
CA GLY A 59 -3.30 16.84 14.91
C GLY A 59 -2.85 15.66 15.78
N GLU A 60 -3.51 14.51 15.68
CA GLU A 60 -3.20 13.31 16.47
C GLU A 60 -2.40 12.30 15.63
N PRO A 61 -1.51 11.50 16.26
CA PRO A 61 -0.89 10.37 15.61
C PRO A 61 -1.93 9.35 15.13
N PHE A 62 -1.79 8.85 13.92
CA PHE A 62 -2.71 7.85 13.36
C PHE A 62 -1.97 6.68 12.71
N PRO A 63 -2.51 5.45 12.80
CA PRO A 63 -1.92 4.30 12.13
C PRO A 63 -2.13 4.37 10.61
N LEU A 64 -1.07 4.12 9.84
CA LEU A 64 -1.13 3.96 8.38
C LEU A 64 -0.56 2.59 8.01
N VAL A 65 -1.43 1.69 7.59
CA VAL A 65 -1.05 0.31 7.26
C VAL A 65 -0.58 0.22 5.81
N LEU A 66 0.63 -0.30 5.61
CA LEU A 66 1.14 -0.65 4.27
C LEU A 66 0.86 -2.13 4.01
N SER A 67 0.14 -2.41 2.92
CA SER A 67 -0.24 -3.77 2.54
C SER A 67 -0.14 -3.97 1.03
N GLY A 68 0.27 -5.16 0.61
CA GLY A 68 0.52 -5.52 -0.79
C GLY A 68 1.90 -6.12 -1.00
N SER A 69 2.05 -6.97 -2.02
CA SER A 69 3.28 -7.73 -2.28
C SER A 69 4.51 -6.85 -2.56
N LEU A 70 4.32 -5.67 -3.17
CA LEU A 70 5.40 -4.73 -3.49
C LEU A 70 5.74 -3.78 -2.32
N LEU A 71 4.92 -3.75 -1.27
CA LEU A 71 5.10 -2.94 -0.07
C LEU A 71 5.64 -3.77 1.12
N SER A 72 6.36 -4.85 0.81
CA SER A 72 7.12 -5.61 1.81
C SER A 72 8.35 -4.80 2.28
N ARG A 73 8.81 -5.05 3.51
CA ARG A 73 9.91 -4.29 4.15
C ARG A 73 11.22 -4.28 3.36
N GLU A 74 11.44 -5.26 2.50
CA GLU A 74 12.68 -5.42 1.73
C GLU A 74 12.63 -4.72 0.35
N SER A 75 11.47 -4.17 -0.02
CA SER A 75 11.26 -3.52 -1.31
C SER A 75 11.78 -2.07 -1.32
N SER A 76 12.50 -1.70 -2.38
CA SER A 76 12.96 -0.32 -2.62
C SER A 76 11.78 0.66 -2.77
N LEU A 77 10.64 0.20 -3.31
CA LEU A 77 9.40 0.96 -3.34
C LEU A 77 8.88 1.23 -1.93
N CYS A 78 8.89 0.23 -1.06
CA CYS A 78 8.45 0.39 0.33
C CYS A 78 9.32 1.43 1.06
N ALA A 79 10.64 1.38 0.89
CA ALA A 79 11.54 2.36 1.51
C ALA A 79 11.22 3.79 1.05
N ALA A 80 11.05 4.01 -0.26
CA ALA A 80 10.69 5.32 -0.82
C ALA A 80 9.34 5.83 -0.30
N VAL A 81 8.34 4.94 -0.18
CA VAL A 81 7.02 5.29 0.35
C VAL A 81 7.09 5.64 1.83
N VAL A 82 7.81 4.87 2.65
CA VAL A 82 7.98 5.16 4.08
C VAL A 82 8.67 6.50 4.30
N GLU A 83 9.72 6.79 3.54
CA GLU A 83 10.40 8.09 3.59
C GLU A 83 9.46 9.24 3.21
N GLY A 84 8.66 9.06 2.16
CA GLY A 84 7.67 10.04 1.74
C GLY A 84 6.56 10.25 2.78
N ILE A 85 6.12 9.21 3.46
CA ILE A 85 5.12 9.29 4.53
C ILE A 85 5.66 10.13 5.67
N HIS A 86 6.88 9.86 6.16
CA HIS A 86 7.48 10.64 7.24
C HIS A 86 7.63 12.13 6.88
N LYS A 87 7.80 12.45 5.60
CA LYS A 87 7.89 13.84 5.12
C LYS A 87 6.53 14.53 4.97
N GLN A 88 5.54 13.84 4.41
CA GLN A 88 4.24 14.45 4.05
C GLN A 88 3.16 14.29 5.13
N MET A 89 3.28 13.26 5.96
CA MET A 89 2.32 12.88 6.99
C MET A 89 3.10 12.48 8.26
N PRO A 90 3.79 13.43 8.94
CA PRO A 90 4.69 13.12 10.05
C PRO A 90 4.00 12.48 11.27
N LEU A 91 2.67 12.65 11.39
CA LEU A 91 1.85 12.03 12.43
C LEU A 91 1.39 10.60 12.06
N ALA A 92 1.64 10.15 10.84
CA ALA A 92 1.33 8.78 10.43
C ALA A 92 2.35 7.80 11.03
N SER A 93 1.87 6.81 11.77
CA SER A 93 2.65 5.68 12.23
C SER A 93 2.54 4.53 11.24
N VAL A 94 3.62 4.21 10.53
CA VAL A 94 3.63 3.14 9.53
C VAL A 94 3.56 1.77 10.22
N ILE A 95 2.55 0.99 9.84
CA ILE A 95 2.34 -0.38 10.36
C ILE A 95 2.38 -1.38 9.21
N PHE A 96 3.03 -2.51 9.45
CA PHE A 96 2.99 -3.67 8.56
C PHE A 96 2.08 -4.73 9.19
N PRO A 97 1.11 -5.29 8.44
CA PRO A 97 0.22 -6.30 8.98
C PRO A 97 0.99 -7.56 9.37
N SER A 98 0.69 -8.09 10.56
CA SER A 98 1.26 -9.33 11.09
C SER A 98 0.44 -10.58 10.72
N VAL A 99 -0.75 -10.37 10.16
CA VAL A 99 -1.71 -11.40 9.82
C VAL A 99 -2.25 -11.18 8.41
N ASP A 100 -2.68 -12.26 7.77
CA ASP A 100 -3.26 -12.20 6.43
C ASP A 100 -4.62 -11.47 6.43
N ALA A 101 -4.91 -10.75 5.36
CA ALA A 101 -6.20 -10.06 5.18
C ALA A 101 -7.41 -11.03 5.25
N ALA A 102 -7.23 -12.31 4.90
CA ALA A 102 -8.24 -13.35 5.02
C ALA A 102 -8.68 -13.58 6.48
N ILE A 103 -7.79 -13.39 7.46
CA ILE A 103 -8.16 -13.47 8.88
C ILE A 103 -9.11 -12.32 9.23
N GLY A 104 -8.81 -11.11 8.77
CA GLY A 104 -9.69 -9.95 8.95
C GLY A 104 -11.06 -10.16 8.31
N ALA A 105 -11.09 -10.74 7.10
CA ALA A 105 -12.33 -11.08 6.42
C ALA A 105 -13.15 -12.14 7.17
N ALA A 106 -12.49 -13.17 7.71
CA ALA A 106 -13.15 -14.21 8.51
C ALA A 106 -13.74 -13.65 9.82
N LEU A 107 -12.99 -12.80 10.53
CA LEU A 107 -13.47 -12.12 11.74
C LEU A 107 -14.66 -11.20 11.43
N LEU A 108 -14.61 -10.47 10.30
CA LEU A 108 -15.71 -9.62 9.87
C LEU A 108 -16.96 -10.46 9.56
N ALA A 109 -16.81 -11.63 8.91
CA ALA A 109 -17.94 -12.52 8.62
C ALA A 109 -18.57 -13.12 9.90
N ILE A 110 -17.75 -13.37 10.93
CA ILE A 110 -18.25 -13.82 12.24
C ILE A 110 -19.01 -12.69 12.94
N ALA A 111 -18.43 -11.48 13.01
CA ALA A 111 -19.07 -10.33 13.65
C ALA A 111 -20.43 -10.01 13.01
N ASN A 112 -20.51 -10.00 11.68
CA ASN A 112 -21.76 -9.74 10.95
C ASN A 112 -22.76 -10.92 10.99
N ARG A 113 -22.34 -12.10 11.47
CA ARG A 113 -23.26 -13.22 11.71
C ARG A 113 -24.05 -13.05 13.00
N ASP A 114 -23.51 -12.37 14.00
CA ASP A 114 -24.23 -12.10 15.25
C ASP A 114 -25.31 -11.01 15.08
N ASP A 115 -25.22 -10.22 14.00
CA ASP A 115 -26.19 -9.19 13.59
C ASP A 115 -27.42 -9.76 12.86
N LEU A 116 -27.29 -11.00 12.36
CA LEU A 116 -28.36 -11.79 11.77
C LEU A 116 -28.74 -12.85 12.81
N GLY A 117 -29.71 -12.51 13.67
CA GLY A 117 -30.25 -13.44 14.66
C GLY A 117 -30.67 -14.80 14.07
N PRO A 118 -30.91 -15.81 14.93
CA PRO A 118 -31.14 -17.20 14.52
C PRO A 118 -32.25 -17.38 13.46
#